data_AF-A0A7C1B929-F1
#
_entry.id   AF-A0A7C1B929-F1
#
_cell.length_a   1.000
_cell.length_b   1.000
_cell.length_c   1.000
_cell.angle_alpha   90.00
_cell.angle_beta   90.00
_cell.angle_gamma   90.00
#
_symmetry.space_group_name_H-M   'P 1'
#
loop_
_entity.id
_entity.type
_entity.pdbx_description
1 polymer ?
#
loop_
_entity_poly.entity_id
_entity_poly.type
_entity_poly.pdbx_seq_one_letter_code
_entity_poly.pdbx_strand_id
1 'polypeptide(L)'
;MVSSRVPSKQGLPTQPDIRRFPGRARPFLKWAGGKQQLLAQFERYFPTNFKRYFEPFVGGGAVFFHLWNTGRLPDDVFLFDNSEELINAYKAVRDNLEELISLLAVHEERHNRDYYYAIRDLDRQSVELSNVERAARAIYLNRTCYNGLYRVNAKGHFNVPMGSYKDPTILHEDVLRAASAAL
;
A
#
# COMPACT_ATOMS: atom_id res chain seq x y z
N MET A 1 34.30 17.94 42.88
CA MET A 1 33.64 16.65 43.21
C MET A 1 32.26 16.65 42.57
N VAL A 2 31.88 15.52 41.99
CA VAL A 2 30.91 15.30 40.91
C VAL A 2 29.52 15.94 41.11
N SER A 3 29.11 16.78 40.15
CA SER A 3 27.73 17.26 39.98
C SER A 3 26.92 16.20 39.24
N SER A 4 25.98 15.56 39.93
CA SER A 4 25.05 14.58 39.35
C SER A 4 23.93 15.30 38.59
N ARG A 5 24.02 15.36 37.25
CA ARG A 5 22.88 15.71 36.40
C ARG A 5 22.04 14.47 36.15
N VAL A 6 20.80 14.50 36.62
CA VAL A 6 19.75 13.56 36.22
C VAL A 6 19.46 13.79 34.72
N PRO A 7 19.47 12.77 33.85
CA PRO A 7 19.07 12.96 32.45
C PRO A 7 17.57 13.23 32.40
N SER A 8 17.20 14.32 31.72
CA SER A 8 15.83 14.63 31.38
C SER A 8 15.21 13.49 30.57
N LYS A 9 14.00 13.07 30.96
CA LYS A 9 13.17 12.16 30.16
C LYS A 9 12.82 12.87 28.86
N GLN A 10 13.58 12.60 27.80
CA GLN A 10 13.15 12.93 26.44
C GLN A 10 11.86 12.15 26.17
N GLY A 11 10.81 12.88 25.81
CA GLY A 11 9.49 12.32 25.56
C GLY A 11 9.55 11.25 24.48
N LEU A 12 8.92 10.11 24.76
CA LEU A 12 8.60 9.11 23.75
C LEU A 12 7.81 9.80 22.62
N PRO A 13 8.06 9.46 21.34
CA PRO A 13 7.21 9.94 20.25
C PRO A 13 5.76 9.53 20.55
N THR A 14 4.87 10.52 20.57
CA THR A 14 3.44 10.29 20.76
C THR A 14 2.92 9.51 19.57
N GLN A 15 2.31 8.36 19.82
CA GLN A 15 1.64 7.56 18.79
C GLN A 15 0.71 8.47 17.97
N PRO A 16 0.69 8.33 16.64
CA PRO A 16 -0.19 9.11 15.79
C PRO A 16 -1.65 8.92 16.22
N ASP A 17 -2.38 10.02 16.33
CA ASP A 17 -3.78 10.01 16.73
C ASP A 17 -4.62 9.33 15.64
N ILE A 18 -4.90 8.04 15.85
CA ILE A 18 -5.79 7.19 15.07
C ILE A 18 -7.20 7.80 14.86
N ARG A 19 -7.56 8.88 15.57
CA ARG A 19 -8.83 9.60 15.40
C ARG A 19 -8.84 10.60 14.24
N ARG A 20 -7.70 10.87 13.57
CA ARG A 20 -7.63 11.86 12.47
C ARG A 20 -8.16 11.38 11.12
N PHE A 21 -8.39 10.08 10.92
CA PHE A 21 -8.86 9.53 9.65
C PHE A 21 -10.13 8.70 9.85
N PRO A 22 -11.23 8.96 9.13
CA PRO A 22 -12.53 8.34 9.38
C PRO A 22 -12.62 6.85 8.99
N GLY A 23 -11.52 6.21 8.56
CA GLY A 23 -11.51 4.83 8.08
C GLY A 23 -10.38 3.98 8.66
N ARG A 24 -10.63 2.68 8.86
CA ARG A 24 -9.61 1.70 9.23
C ARG A 24 -8.66 1.48 8.04
N ALA A 25 -7.35 1.48 8.30
CA ALA A 25 -6.34 1.20 7.29
C ALA A 25 -6.53 -0.22 6.75
N ARG A 26 -6.40 -0.42 5.44
CA ARG A 26 -6.59 -1.73 4.82
C ARG A 26 -5.78 -1.86 3.54
N PRO A 27 -5.52 -3.10 3.07
CA PRO A 27 -4.90 -3.34 1.76
C PRO A 27 -5.52 -2.50 0.64
N PHE A 28 -4.72 -1.68 -0.03
CA PHE A 28 -5.13 -0.83 -1.16
C PHE A 28 -4.91 -1.50 -2.53
N LEU A 29 -4.17 -2.61 -2.59
CA LEU A 29 -3.99 -3.46 -3.76
C LEU A 29 -4.59 -4.85 -3.51
N LYS A 30 -5.22 -5.43 -4.54
CA LYS A 30 -5.51 -6.87 -4.55
C LYS A 30 -4.22 -7.61 -4.83
N TRP A 31 -3.83 -8.49 -3.92
CA TRP A 31 -2.61 -9.29 -4.05
C TRP A 31 -2.90 -10.76 -3.79
N ALA A 32 -2.29 -11.64 -4.57
CA ALA A 32 -2.45 -13.08 -4.41
C ALA A 32 -1.95 -13.50 -3.01
N GLY A 33 -2.69 -14.41 -2.36
CA GLY A 33 -2.37 -14.86 -1.00
C GLY A 33 -2.75 -13.86 0.10
N GLY A 34 -3.64 -12.90 -0.19
CA GLY A 34 -4.17 -11.94 0.79
C GLY A 34 -4.73 -12.64 2.04
N LYS A 35 -4.19 -12.30 3.21
CA LYS A 35 -4.49 -13.00 4.47
C LYS A 35 -5.69 -12.44 5.25
N GLN A 36 -6.48 -11.54 4.67
CA GLN A 36 -7.60 -10.88 5.36
C GLN A 36 -8.57 -11.87 6.00
N GLN A 37 -8.93 -12.95 5.29
CA GLN A 37 -9.85 -13.98 5.78
C GLN A 37 -9.26 -14.85 6.90
N LEU A 38 -7.94 -14.85 7.07
CA LEU A 38 -7.23 -15.64 8.08
C LEU A 38 -6.97 -14.84 9.37
N LEU A 39 -7.19 -13.52 9.37
CA LEU A 39 -6.88 -12.66 10.51
C LEU A 39 -7.58 -13.10 11.80
N ALA A 40 -8.86 -13.51 11.72
CA ALA A 40 -9.61 -14.00 12.88
C ALA A 40 -8.97 -15.26 13.51
N GLN A 41 -8.33 -16.10 12.70
CA GLN A 41 -7.64 -17.30 13.16
C GLN A 41 -6.26 -16.96 13.74
N PHE A 42 -5.57 -15.99 13.12
CA PHE A 42 -4.24 -15.55 13.56
C PHE A 42 -4.25 -14.72 14.84
N GLU A 43 -5.37 -14.06 15.14
CA GLU A 43 -5.50 -13.12 16.26
C GLU A 43 -4.94 -13.65 17.58
N ARG A 44 -5.24 -14.92 17.90
CA ARG A 44 -4.80 -15.58 19.14
C ARG A 44 -3.29 -15.81 19.24
N TYR A 45 -2.58 -15.74 18.12
CA TYR A 45 -1.14 -16.02 18.03
C TYR A 45 -0.31 -14.75 17.96
N PHE A 46 -0.91 -13.59 17.72
CA PHE A 46 -0.18 -12.34 17.72
C PHE A 46 0.28 -12.00 19.15
N PRO A 47 1.57 -11.70 19.36
CA PRO A 47 2.05 -11.26 20.66
C PRO A 47 1.38 -9.94 21.04
N THR A 48 1.12 -9.76 22.33
CA THR A 48 0.51 -8.52 22.85
C THR A 48 1.52 -7.38 22.97
N ASN A 49 2.81 -7.68 23.07
CA ASN A 49 3.89 -6.70 23.15
C ASN A 49 5.14 -7.21 22.43
N PHE A 50 5.72 -6.37 21.59
CA PHE A 50 6.95 -6.64 20.85
C PHE A 50 7.56 -5.31 20.41
N LYS A 51 8.89 -5.28 20.26
CA LYS A 51 9.62 -4.02 19.99
C LYS A 51 9.71 -3.67 18.52
N ARG A 52 9.72 -4.68 17.64
CA ARG A 52 9.98 -4.50 16.20
C ARG A 52 9.08 -5.43 15.41
N TYR A 53 8.50 -4.92 14.34
CA TYR A 53 7.70 -5.67 13.38
C TYR A 53 8.50 -5.91 12.10
N PHE A 54 8.60 -7.17 11.66
CA PHE A 54 9.18 -7.52 10.37
C PHE A 54 8.17 -8.34 9.58
N GLU A 55 7.80 -7.90 8.39
CA GLU A 55 6.98 -8.67 7.45
C GLU A 55 7.75 -8.85 6.14
N PRO A 56 8.51 -9.96 5.99
CA PRO A 56 9.37 -10.19 4.83
C PRO A 56 8.63 -10.39 3.50
N PHE A 57 7.33 -10.67 3.57
CA PHE A 57 6.44 -10.95 2.43
C PHE A 57 5.12 -10.21 2.62
N VAL A 58 5.18 -8.88 2.57
CA VAL A 58 4.03 -8.02 2.91
C VAL A 58 2.84 -8.29 1.97
N GLY A 59 3.07 -8.51 0.68
CA GLY A 59 1.99 -8.61 -0.30
C GLY A 59 0.99 -7.44 -0.16
N GLY A 60 -0.28 -7.74 0.10
CA GLY A 60 -1.29 -6.71 0.36
C GLY A 60 -1.24 -6.06 1.75
N GLY A 61 -0.40 -6.54 2.68
CA GLY A 61 -0.20 -5.96 4.02
C GLY A 61 -1.34 -6.23 5.00
N ALA A 62 -2.09 -7.32 4.83
CA ALA A 62 -3.26 -7.61 5.65
C ALA A 62 -2.95 -7.70 7.16
N VAL A 63 -1.81 -8.29 7.53
CA VAL A 63 -1.39 -8.43 8.94
C VAL A 63 -0.91 -7.08 9.49
N PHE A 64 -0.04 -6.38 8.76
CA PHE A 64 0.41 -5.04 9.11
C PHE A 64 -0.75 -4.09 9.40
N PHE A 65 -1.70 -3.93 8.47
CA PHE A 65 -2.85 -3.03 8.66
C PHE A 65 -3.75 -3.48 9.82
N HIS A 66 -3.88 -4.79 10.06
CA HIS A 66 -4.63 -5.30 11.19
C HIS A 66 -4.00 -4.94 12.54
N LEU A 67 -2.68 -5.09 12.66
CA LEU A 67 -1.95 -4.71 13.89
C LEU A 67 -1.99 -3.20 14.13
N TRP A 68 -1.86 -2.39 13.08
CA TRP A 68 -2.08 -0.94 13.14
C TRP A 68 -3.47 -0.60 13.71
N ASN A 69 -4.51 -1.17 13.10
CA ASN A 69 -5.91 -0.93 13.49
C ASN A 69 -6.29 -1.44 14.88
N THR A 70 -5.45 -2.25 15.51
CA THR A 70 -5.64 -2.76 16.88
C THR A 70 -4.74 -2.04 17.88
N GLY A 71 -3.94 -1.05 17.44
CA GLY A 71 -3.00 -0.32 18.29
C GLY A 71 -1.84 -1.17 18.80
N ARG A 72 -1.56 -2.31 18.16
CA ARG A 72 -0.49 -3.25 18.56
C ARG A 72 0.78 -3.12 17.74
N LEU A 73 0.78 -2.28 16.71
CA LEU A 73 1.97 -2.07 15.91
C LEU A 73 2.99 -1.22 16.70
N PRO A 74 4.27 -1.65 16.79
CA PRO A 74 5.33 -0.86 17.41
C PRO A 74 5.81 0.25 16.48
N ASP A 75 6.67 1.13 16.99
CA ASP A 75 7.26 2.22 16.20
C ASP A 75 8.24 1.69 15.12
N ASP A 76 9.01 0.65 15.44
CA ASP A 76 9.99 0.06 14.52
C ASP A 76 9.34 -1.01 13.62
N VAL A 77 9.02 -0.62 12.38
CA VAL A 77 8.30 -1.46 11.41
C VAL A 77 9.11 -1.62 10.13
N PHE A 78 9.25 -2.85 9.65
CA PHE A 78 9.98 -3.18 8.43
C PHE A 78 9.14 -4.09 7.52
N LEU A 79 8.72 -3.54 6.39
CA LEU A 79 7.93 -4.25 5.37
C LEU A 79 8.83 -4.56 4.16
N PHE A 80 8.82 -5.80 3.71
CA PHE A 80 9.59 -6.24 2.56
C PHE A 80 8.74 -7.06 1.60
N ASP A 81 9.15 -7.03 0.35
CA ASP A 81 8.66 -7.91 -0.71
C ASP A 81 9.72 -7.95 -1.82
N ASN A 82 9.68 -8.97 -2.67
CA ASN A 82 10.57 -9.04 -3.83
C ASN A 82 10.05 -8.19 -5.00
N SER A 83 8.77 -7.81 -4.98
CA SER A 83 8.17 -7.01 -6.03
C SER A 83 8.53 -5.53 -5.84
N GLU A 84 9.44 -5.03 -6.68
CA GLU A 84 9.79 -3.61 -6.70
C GLU A 84 8.58 -2.72 -6.99
N GLU A 85 7.68 -3.15 -7.88
CA GLU A 85 6.46 -2.41 -8.24
C GLU A 85 5.53 -2.28 -7.03
N LEU A 86 5.38 -3.35 -6.23
CA LEU A 86 4.60 -3.33 -5.00
C LEU A 86 5.23 -2.39 -3.97
N ILE A 87 6.53 -2.54 -3.69
CA ILE A 87 7.22 -1.68 -2.72
C ILE A 87 7.18 -0.21 -3.14
N ASN A 88 7.29 0.07 -4.45
CA ASN A 88 7.13 1.41 -4.98
C ASN A 88 5.70 1.96 -4.72
N ALA A 89 4.65 1.16 -4.89
CA ALA A 89 3.29 1.58 -4.57
C ALA A 89 3.11 1.90 -3.08
N TYR A 90 3.70 1.10 -2.18
CA TYR A 90 3.71 1.40 -0.74
C TYR A 90 4.43 2.72 -0.43
N LYS A 91 5.61 2.96 -1.02
CA LYS A 91 6.35 4.21 -0.84
C LYS A 91 5.59 5.41 -1.38
N ALA A 92 4.96 5.31 -2.55
CA ALA A 92 4.17 6.40 -3.10
C ALA A 92 2.96 6.76 -2.22
N VAL A 93 2.29 5.77 -1.64
CA VAL A 93 1.20 6.02 -0.67
C VAL A 93 1.71 6.70 0.60
N ARG A 94 2.91 6.35 1.07
CA ARG A 94 3.53 6.95 2.26
C ARG A 94 4.04 8.37 2.01
N ASP A 95 4.78 8.56 0.93
CA ASP A 95 5.64 9.74 0.72
C ASP A 95 5.06 10.75 -0.28
N ASN A 96 4.18 10.33 -1.19
CA ASN A 96 3.70 11.13 -2.33
C ASN A 96 2.17 11.05 -2.51
N LEU A 97 1.43 10.96 -1.41
CA LEU A 97 0.00 10.65 -1.44
C LEU A 97 -0.84 11.59 -2.31
N GLU A 98 -0.67 12.91 -2.19
CA GLU A 98 -1.51 13.87 -2.94
C GLU A 98 -1.26 13.83 -4.45
N GLU A 99 0.00 13.63 -4.85
CA GLU A 99 0.36 13.44 -6.25
C GLU A 99 -0.23 12.13 -6.79
N LEU A 100 -0.13 11.05 -6.01
CA LEU A 100 -0.72 9.76 -6.36
C LEU A 100 -2.25 9.84 -6.51
N ILE A 101 -2.95 10.52 -5.59
CA ILE A 101 -4.40 10.75 -5.68
C ILE A 101 -4.74 11.50 -6.96
N SER A 102 -4.00 12.55 -7.28
CA SER A 102 -4.22 13.35 -8.48
C SER A 102 -4.06 12.52 -9.77
N LEU A 103 -3.03 11.68 -9.85
CA LEU A 103 -2.81 10.79 -11.00
C LEU A 103 -3.90 9.71 -11.11
N LEU A 104 -4.34 9.16 -9.98
CA LEU A 104 -5.42 8.17 -9.96
C LEU A 104 -6.77 8.78 -10.37
N ALA A 105 -7.04 10.04 -10.01
CA ALA A 105 -8.23 10.76 -10.48
C ALA A 105 -8.23 10.89 -12.02
N VAL A 106 -7.08 11.21 -12.62
CA VAL A 106 -6.93 11.26 -14.09
C VAL A 106 -7.16 9.89 -14.73
N HIS A 107 -6.63 8.82 -14.12
CA HIS A 107 -6.87 7.45 -14.60
C HIS A 107 -8.34 7.06 -14.52
N GLU A 108 -9.04 7.47 -13.46
CA GLU A 108 -10.47 7.22 -13.25
C GLU A 108 -11.33 7.94 -14.30
N GLU A 109 -11.11 9.24 -14.49
CA GLU A 109 -11.84 10.06 -15.47
C GLU A 109 -11.68 9.52 -16.90
N ARG A 110 -10.47 9.06 -17.25
CA ARG A 110 -10.15 8.60 -18.62
C ARG A 110 -10.43 7.11 -18.83
N HIS A 111 -10.93 6.39 -17.82
CA HIS A 111 -11.03 4.94 -17.90
C HIS A 111 -11.95 4.47 -19.03
N ASN A 112 -11.37 3.76 -19.98
CA ASN A 112 -12.06 2.99 -20.99
C ASN A 112 -11.13 1.88 -21.51
N ARG A 113 -11.63 1.06 -22.44
CA ARG A 113 -10.88 -0.06 -23.01
C ARG A 113 -9.55 0.36 -23.65
N ASP A 114 -9.57 1.39 -24.48
CA ASP A 114 -8.40 1.83 -25.23
C ASP A 114 -7.38 2.46 -24.29
N TYR A 115 -7.85 3.28 -23.35
CA TYR A 115 -7.01 3.86 -22.30
C TYR A 115 -6.35 2.79 -21.43
N TYR A 116 -7.09 1.75 -21.03
CA TYR A 116 -6.51 0.62 -20.29
C TYR A 116 -5.32 0.00 -21.02
N TYR A 117 -5.48 -0.33 -22.31
CA TYR A 117 -4.39 -0.95 -23.07
C TYR A 117 -3.24 0.02 -23.34
N ALA A 118 -3.51 1.30 -23.56
CA ALA A 118 -2.47 2.33 -23.67
C ALA A 118 -1.61 2.41 -22.40
N ILE A 119 -2.24 2.52 -21.22
CA ILE A 119 -1.53 2.57 -19.93
C ILE A 119 -0.82 1.24 -19.63
N ARG A 120 -1.45 0.11 -19.93
CA ARG A 120 -0.83 -1.21 -19.78
C ARG A 120 0.44 -1.32 -20.61
N ASP A 121 0.45 -0.78 -21.83
CA ASP A 121 1.56 -0.95 -22.75
C ASP A 121 2.67 0.10 -22.60
N LEU A 122 2.60 0.99 -21.61
CA LEU A 122 3.69 1.91 -21.27
C LEU A 122 5.00 1.20 -20.89
N ASP A 123 4.93 0.03 -20.27
CA ASP A 123 6.13 -0.77 -19.91
C ASP A 123 6.85 -1.41 -21.11
N ARG A 124 6.29 -1.27 -22.32
CA ARG A 124 6.88 -1.70 -23.58
C ARG A 124 7.49 -0.53 -24.37
N GLN A 125 7.28 0.69 -23.91
CA GLN A 125 7.71 1.92 -24.57
C GLN A 125 8.98 2.45 -23.88
N SER A 126 9.75 3.27 -24.59
CA SER A 126 10.93 3.95 -24.03
C SER A 126 10.54 5.18 -23.19
N VAL A 127 9.43 5.09 -22.45
CA VAL A 127 8.90 6.17 -21.60
C VAL A 127 9.41 5.93 -20.18
N GLU A 128 10.22 6.86 -19.69
CA GLU A 128 10.64 6.88 -18.28
C GLU A 128 9.51 7.46 -17.43
N LEU A 129 8.97 6.64 -16.52
CA LEU A 129 7.95 7.05 -15.56
C LEU A 129 8.60 7.36 -14.22
N SER A 130 8.14 8.42 -13.56
CA SER A 130 8.46 8.69 -12.17
C SER A 130 7.98 7.54 -11.26
N ASN A 131 8.53 7.44 -10.06
CA ASN A 131 8.09 6.44 -9.08
C ASN A 131 6.60 6.58 -8.76
N VAL A 132 6.05 7.79 -8.69
CA VAL A 132 4.64 8.02 -8.39
C VAL A 132 3.76 7.65 -9.59
N GLU A 133 4.20 7.96 -10.81
CA GLU A 133 3.51 7.54 -12.04
C GLU A 133 3.46 6.02 -12.19
N ARG A 134 4.57 5.33 -11.87
CA ARG A 134 4.61 3.86 -11.81
C ARG A 134 3.64 3.30 -10.78
N ALA A 135 3.59 3.89 -9.59
CA ALA A 135 2.65 3.48 -8.54
C ALA A 135 1.19 3.71 -8.97
N ALA A 136 0.89 4.86 -9.56
CA ALA A 136 -0.44 5.19 -10.08
C ALA A 136 -0.87 4.20 -11.17
N ARG A 137 0.02 3.90 -12.10
CA ARG A 137 -0.18 2.87 -13.14
C ARG A 137 -0.44 1.49 -12.52
N ALA A 138 0.36 1.07 -11.55
CA ALA A 138 0.20 -0.24 -10.92
C ALA A 138 -1.15 -0.38 -10.19
N ILE A 139 -1.55 0.64 -9.44
CA ILE A 139 -2.84 0.68 -8.73
C ILE A 139 -4.00 0.70 -9.73
N TYR A 140 -3.95 1.57 -10.74
CA TYR A 140 -4.97 1.63 -11.79
C TYR A 140 -5.15 0.28 -12.49
N LEU A 141 -4.06 -0.34 -12.94
CA LEU A 141 -4.11 -1.65 -13.61
C LEU A 141 -4.65 -2.72 -12.67
N ASN A 142 -4.24 -2.75 -11.39
CA ASN A 142 -4.75 -3.70 -10.41
C ASN A 142 -6.27 -3.55 -10.17
N ARG A 143 -6.79 -2.33 -10.19
CA ARG A 143 -8.22 -2.06 -9.97
C ARG A 143 -9.08 -2.45 -11.17
N THR A 144 -8.52 -2.36 -12.37
CA THR A 144 -9.29 -2.50 -13.62
C THR A 144 -8.98 -3.78 -14.39
N CYS A 145 -7.91 -4.51 -14.06
CA CYS A 145 -7.58 -5.79 -14.71
C CYS A 145 -8.42 -6.96 -14.20
N TYR A 146 -8.41 -8.05 -14.96
CA TYR A 146 -9.07 -9.30 -14.60
C TYR A 146 -8.65 -9.77 -13.19
N ASN A 147 -9.62 -9.83 -12.28
CA ASN A 147 -9.50 -10.25 -10.88
C ASN A 147 -8.45 -9.52 -10.03
N GLY A 148 -7.94 -8.36 -10.48
CA GLY A 148 -6.86 -7.66 -9.78
C GLY A 148 -5.58 -8.47 -9.66
N LEU A 149 -5.30 -9.30 -10.68
CA LEU A 149 -4.10 -10.10 -10.75
C LEU A 149 -2.89 -9.21 -11.08
N TYR A 150 -1.78 -9.43 -10.40
CA TYR A 150 -0.47 -8.98 -10.84
C TYR A 150 0.25 -10.12 -11.56
N ARG A 151 0.55 -9.94 -12.84
CA ARG A 151 1.28 -10.93 -13.65
C ARG A 151 2.08 -10.24 -14.74
N VAL A 152 3.33 -10.66 -14.87
CA VAL A 152 4.26 -10.21 -15.92
C VAL A 152 4.67 -11.39 -16.81
N ASN A 153 5.12 -11.10 -18.02
CA ASN A 153 5.75 -12.10 -18.88
C ASN A 153 7.26 -12.20 -18.59
N ALA A 154 7.98 -13.05 -19.34
CA ALA A 154 9.44 -13.22 -19.18
C ALA A 154 10.28 -11.95 -19.44
N LYS A 155 9.70 -10.93 -20.07
CA LYS A 155 10.33 -9.61 -20.28
C LYS A 155 10.00 -8.61 -19.16
N GLY A 156 9.26 -9.02 -18.13
CA GLY A 156 8.81 -8.13 -17.06
C GLY A 156 7.59 -7.28 -17.40
N HIS A 157 6.99 -7.42 -18.60
CA HIS A 157 5.84 -6.60 -18.99
C HIS A 157 4.55 -7.16 -18.40
N PHE A 158 3.72 -6.28 -17.82
CA PHE A 158 2.42 -6.63 -17.28
C PHE A 158 1.49 -7.14 -18.39
N ASN A 159 0.87 -8.30 -18.20
CA ASN A 159 0.15 -9.00 -19.27
C ASN A 159 -1.26 -9.49 -18.88
N VAL A 160 -1.88 -8.86 -17.89
CA VAL A 160 -3.28 -9.16 -17.52
C VAL A 160 -4.21 -8.35 -18.44
N PRO A 161 -5.30 -8.94 -18.96
CA PRO A 161 -6.30 -8.19 -19.72
C PRO A 161 -7.18 -7.34 -18.80
N MET A 162 -7.90 -6.38 -19.40
CA MET A 162 -8.93 -5.61 -18.72
C MET A 162 -10.00 -6.55 -18.13
N GLY A 163 -10.48 -6.25 -16.93
CA GLY A 163 -11.62 -6.92 -16.33
C GLY A 163 -12.95 -6.48 -16.94
N SER A 164 -14.03 -7.15 -16.57
CA SER A 164 -15.40 -6.87 -17.03
C SER A 164 -16.22 -6.11 -15.98
N TYR A 165 -15.58 -5.22 -15.22
CA TYR A 165 -16.26 -4.39 -14.22
C TYR A 165 -17.11 -3.31 -14.92
N LYS A 166 -18.37 -3.15 -14.50
CA LYS A 166 -19.27 -2.14 -15.08
C LYS A 166 -18.87 -0.71 -14.75
N ASP A 167 -18.43 -0.48 -13.52
CA ASP A 167 -18.03 0.82 -13.00
C ASP A 167 -16.96 0.60 -11.92
N PRO A 168 -15.69 0.37 -12.31
CA PRO A 168 -14.62 0.14 -11.35
C PRO A 168 -14.26 1.44 -10.66
N THR A 169 -14.51 1.54 -9.35
CA THR A 169 -13.88 2.60 -8.54
C THR A 169 -12.37 2.39 -8.54
N ILE A 170 -11.65 3.33 -9.13
CA ILE A 170 -10.19 3.29 -9.28
C ILE A 170 -9.57 4.06 -8.12
N LEU A 171 -10.05 5.27 -7.87
CA LEU A 171 -9.61 6.11 -6.77
C LEU A 171 -10.41 5.79 -5.51
N HIS A 172 -9.76 5.15 -4.55
CA HIS A 172 -10.30 4.99 -3.20
C HIS A 172 -9.56 5.91 -2.24
N GLU A 173 -9.86 7.21 -2.30
CA GLU A 173 -9.14 8.24 -1.56
C GLU A 173 -9.07 7.94 -0.05
N ASP A 174 -10.20 7.63 0.59
CA ASP A 174 -10.25 7.30 2.02
C ASP A 174 -9.34 6.13 2.39
N VAL A 175 -9.23 5.13 1.51
CA VAL A 175 -8.39 3.95 1.73
C VAL A 175 -6.92 4.32 1.63
N LEU A 176 -6.54 5.13 0.65
CA LEU A 176 -5.18 5.59 0.47
C LEU A 176 -4.74 6.50 1.61
N ARG A 177 -5.62 7.41 2.07
CA ARG A 177 -5.35 8.27 3.24
C ARG A 177 -5.19 7.44 4.52
N ALA A 178 -6.08 6.48 4.78
CA ALA A 178 -5.95 5.61 5.94
C ALA A 178 -4.71 4.69 5.87
N ALA A 179 -4.35 4.21 4.68
CA ALA A 179 -3.13 3.42 4.47
C ALA A 179 -1.86 4.26 4.65
N SER A 180 -1.84 5.49 4.12
CA SER A 180 -0.74 6.45 4.28
C SER A 180 -0.51 6.78 5.75
N ALA A 181 -1.58 6.98 6.52
CA ALA A 181 -1.47 7.23 7.96
C ALA A 181 -0.82 6.08 8.74
N ALA A 182 -0.91 4.84 8.24
CA ALA A 182 -0.32 3.67 8.86
C ALA A 182 1.14 3.42 8.46
N LEU A 183 1.57 3.96 7.31
CA LEU A 183 2.88 3.74 6.68
C LEU A 183 3.90 4.81 7.06
#